data_AF-A0A532EIR9-F1
#
_entry.id   AF-A0A532EIR9-F1
#
_cell.length_a   1.000
_cell.length_b   1.000
_cell.length_c   1.000
_cell.angle_alpha   90.00
_cell.angle_beta   90.00
_cell.angle_gamma   90.00
#
_symmetry.space_group_name_H-M   'P 1'
#
loop_
_entity.id
_entity.type
_entity.pdbx_description
1 polymer ?
#
loop_
_entity_poly.entity_id
_entity_poly.type
_entity_poly.pdbx_seq_one_letter_code
_entity_poly.pdbx_strand_id
1 'polypeptide(L)' 'MCAGLPRCTCRKYRISVSTFYRWRAKHLPGDMDPARHLRSLQLENRRLKHRVAELSLDYSILRSALVNDRGSEC' A
#
# COMPACT_ATOMS: atom_id res chain seq x y z
N MET A 1 13.97 -29.05 -7.87
CA MET A 1 13.23 -28.22 -6.89
C MET A 1 11.87 -27.87 -7.48
N CYS A 2 10.76 -28.28 -6.87
CA CYS A 2 9.41 -28.07 -7.39
C CYS A 2 8.61 -27.07 -6.53
N ALA A 3 9.17 -25.89 -6.28
CA ALA A 3 8.48 -24.83 -5.56
C ALA A 3 7.59 -24.04 -6.54
N GLY A 4 6.31 -23.90 -6.22
CA GLY A 4 5.38 -23.03 -6.96
C GLY A 4 4.55 -23.69 -8.08
N LEU A 5 4.81 -24.95 -8.45
CA LEU A 5 4.00 -25.65 -9.45
C LEU A 5 2.64 -26.12 -8.86
N PRO A 6 1.50 -25.89 -9.55
CA PRO A 6 0.17 -26.27 -9.07
C PRO A 6 0.08 -27.74 -8.65
N ARG A 7 0.70 -28.63 -9.41
CA ARG A 7 0.71 -30.08 -9.15
C ARG A 7 1.42 -30.46 -7.85
N CYS A 8 2.48 -29.75 -7.47
CA CYS A 8 3.24 -30.01 -6.25
C CYS A 8 2.50 -29.47 -5.03
N THR A 9 1.90 -28.29 -5.15
CA THR A 9 1.01 -27.73 -4.14
C THR A 9 -0.20 -28.65 -3.90
N CYS A 10 -0.84 -29.15 -4.95
CA CYS A 10 -1.95 -30.09 -4.84
C CYS A 10 -1.56 -31.37 -4.09
N ARG A 11 -0.40 -31.95 -4.42
CA ARG A 11 0.12 -33.15 -3.74
C ARG A 11 0.49 -32.89 -2.27
N LYS A 12 1.12 -31.75 -1.97
CA LYS A 12 1.54 -31.39 -0.62
C LYS A 12 0.36 -31.18 0.33
N TYR A 13 -0.67 -30.49 -0.14
CA TYR A 13 -1.83 -30.14 0.68
C TYR A 13 -3.01 -31.13 0.52
N ARG A 14 -2.83 -32.23 -0.21
CA ARG A 14 -3.86 -33.23 -0.52
C ARG A 14 -5.16 -32.61 -1.07
N ILE A 15 -5.02 -31.58 -1.89
CA ILE A 15 -6.14 -30.90 -2.55
C ILE A 15 -6.18 -31.29 -4.03
N SER A 16 -7.38 -31.33 -4.61
CA SER A 16 -7.54 -31.54 -6.04
C SER A 16 -7.13 -30.31 -6.83
N VAL A 17 -6.66 -30.52 -8.07
CA VAL A 17 -6.28 -29.44 -9.00
C VAL A 17 -7.46 -28.51 -9.29
N SER A 18 -8.67 -29.05 -9.41
CA SER A 18 -9.90 -28.26 -9.57
C SER A 18 -10.17 -27.35 -8.36
N THR A 19 -9.97 -27.85 -7.14
CA THR A 19 -10.11 -27.04 -5.92
C THR A 19 -9.05 -25.95 -5.86
N PHE A 20 -7.80 -26.28 -6.24
CA PHE A 20 -6.72 -25.30 -6.31
C PHE A 20 -7.05 -24.13 -7.26
N TYR A 21 -7.50 -24.41 -8.49
CA TYR A 21 -7.87 -23.34 -9.43
C TYR A 21 -9.13 -22.58 -9.01
N ARG A 22 -10.11 -23.24 -8.39
CA ARG A 22 -11.31 -22.58 -7.83
C ARG A 22 -10.94 -21.60 -6.72
N TRP A 23 -10.06 -22.01 -5.80
CA TRP A 23 -9.56 -21.11 -4.75
C TRP A 23 -8.67 -20.02 -5.31
N ARG A 24 -7.86 -20.34 -6.32
CA ARG A 24 -7.04 -19.34 -7.02
C ARG A 24 -7.91 -18.26 -7.64
N ALA A 25 -8.99 -18.62 -8.34
CA ALA A 25 -9.90 -17.65 -8.93
C ALA A 25 -10.67 -16.82 -7.88
N LYS A 26 -10.97 -17.39 -6.71
CA LYS A 26 -11.72 -16.71 -5.64
C LYS A 26 -10.86 -15.79 -4.78
N HIS A 27 -9.61 -16.16 -4.54
CA HIS A 27 -8.74 -15.53 -3.54
C HIS A 27 -7.51 -14.84 -4.12
N LEU A 28 -7.02 -15.24 -5.29
CA LEU A 28 -6.12 -14.33 -6.00
C LEU A 28 -7.02 -13.24 -6.58
N PRO A 29 -6.69 -11.97 -6.36
CA PRO A 29 -7.24 -10.88 -7.16
C PRO A 29 -6.99 -11.26 -8.62
N GLY A 30 -8.05 -11.64 -9.34
CA GLY A 30 -7.91 -12.10 -10.72
C GLY A 30 -7.28 -10.98 -11.53
N ASP A 31 -6.12 -11.25 -12.16
CA ASP A 31 -5.28 -10.34 -12.95
C ASP A 31 -5.73 -8.87 -12.90
N MET A 32 -5.71 -8.28 -11.70
CA MET A 32 -5.72 -6.83 -11.62
C MET A 32 -4.40 -6.47 -12.24
N ASP A 33 -4.42 -5.92 -13.45
CA ASP A 33 -3.23 -5.51 -14.19
C ASP A 33 -2.27 -4.88 -13.17
N PRO A 34 -1.21 -5.60 -12.76
CA PRO A 34 -0.42 -5.20 -11.61
C PRO A 34 0.22 -3.84 -11.87
N ALA A 35 0.41 -3.49 -13.15
CA ALA A 35 0.84 -2.17 -13.56
C ALA A 35 -0.22 -1.09 -13.32
N ARG A 36 -1.53 -1.35 -13.57
CA ARG A 36 -2.60 -0.39 -13.24
C ARG A 36 -2.72 -0.16 -11.74
N HIS A 37 -2.71 -1.23 -10.94
CA HIS A 37 -2.79 -1.09 -9.48
C HIS A 37 -1.57 -0.35 -8.93
N LEU A 38 -0.37 -0.69 -9.42
CA LEU A 38 0.87 -0.01 -9.05
C LEU A 38 0.81 1.49 -9.42
N ARG A 39 0.35 1.83 -10.63
CA ARG A 39 0.20 3.24 -11.05
C ARG A 39 -0.78 4.01 -10.17
N SER A 40 -1.92 3.39 -9.82
CA SER A 40 -2.90 3.99 -8.91
C SER A 40 -2.27 4.29 -7.53
N LEU A 41 -1.58 3.31 -6.96
CA LEU A 41 -0.89 3.47 -5.68
C LEU A 41 0.23 4.51 -5.74
N GLN A 42 0.99 4.56 -6.83
CA GLN A 42 2.04 5.58 -7.03
C GLN A 42 1.46 6.99 -7.10
N LEU A 43 0.34 7.17 -7.83
CA LEU A 43 -0.35 8.45 -7.92
C LEU A 43 -0.86 8.90 -6.54
N GLU A 44 -1.50 7.99 -5.81
CA GLU A 44 -2.01 8.27 -4.48
C GLU A 44 -0.88 8.59 -3.49
N ASN A 45 0.21 7.82 -3.53
CA ASN A 45 1.39 8.09 -2.72
C ASN A 45 1.98 9.49 -3.00
N ARG A 46 2.04 9.91 -4.28
CA ARG A 46 2.48 11.26 -4.66
C ARG A 46 1.54 12.33 -4.07
N ARG A 47 0.23 12.14 -4.19
CA ARG A 47 -0.77 13.08 -3.64
C ARG A 47 -0.67 13.17 -2.12
N LEU A 48 -0.52 12.04 -1.44
CA LEU A 48 -0.37 11.98 0.02
C LEU A 48 0.92 12.66 0.48
N LYS A 49 2.05 12.41 -0.18
CA LYS A 49 3.32 13.08 0.13
C LYS A 49 3.22 14.59 0.02
N HIS A 50 2.56 15.10 -1.02
CA HIS A 50 2.36 16.53 -1.19
C HIS A 50 1.53 17.13 -0.04
N ARG A 51 0.39 16.53 0.28
CA ARG A 51 -0.45 16.98 1.41
C ARG A 51 0.29 16.94 2.74
N VAL A 52 1.06 15.88 2.99
CA VAL A 52 1.85 15.76 4.23
C VAL A 52 2.92 16.84 4.29
N ALA A 53 3.58 17.17 3.18
CA ALA A 53 4.57 18.24 3.14
C ALA A 53 3.94 19.61 3.44
N GLU A 54 2.79 19.92 2.82
CA GLU A 54 2.04 21.16 3.08
C GLU A 54 1.62 21.26 4.55
N LEU A 55 0.96 20.22 5.08
CA LEU A 55 0.54 20.19 6.48
C LEU A 55 1.72 20.27 7.46
N SER A 56 2.86 19.67 7.13
CA SER A 56 4.07 19.74 7.96
C SER A 56 4.66 21.15 7.97
N LEU A 57 4.63 21.83 6.83
CA LEU A 57 5.05 23.23 6.72
C LEU A 57 4.14 24.13 7.57
N ASP A 58 2.83 24.02 7.39
CA ASP A 58 1.84 24.80 8.16
C ASP A 58 2.00 24.57 9.66
N TYR A 59 2.15 23.30 10.08
CA TYR A 59 2.40 22.96 11.46
C TYR A 59 3.68 23.62 12.01
N SER A 60 4.76 23.65 11.24
CA SER A 60 6.01 24.28 11.65
C SER A 60 5.89 25.80 11.83
N ILE A 61 5.15 26.46 10.95
CA ILE A 61 4.90 27.92 10.99
C ILE A 61 4.02 28.26 12.19
N LEU A 62 2.92 27.52 12.38
CA LEU A 62 2.02 27.74 13.52
C LEU A 62 2.76 27.53 14.84
N ARG A 63 3.58 26.47 14.92
CA ARG A 63 4.37 26.18 16.11
C ARG A 63 5.42 27.26 16.40
N SER A 64 6.09 27.78 15.38
CA SER A 64 7.07 28.86 15.58
C SER A 64 6.40 30.16 16.00
N ALA A 65 5.27 30.54 15.39
CA ALA A 65 4.51 31.72 15.77
C ALA A 65 4.05 31.66 17.24
N LEU A 66 3.48 30.52 17.68
CA LEU A 66 3.03 30.34 19.07
C LEU A 66 4.18 30.34 20.09
N VAL A 67 5.38 29.92 19.70
CA VAL A 67 6.56 29.98 20.56
C VAL A 67 7.12 31.39 20.63
N ASN A 68 7.12 32.12 19.50
CA ASN A 68 7.67 33.48 19.40
C ASN A 68 6.74 34.55 19.99
N ASP A 69 5.42 34.35 19.99
CA ASP A 69 4.46 35.27 20.62
C ASP A 69 4.76 35.45 22.12
N ARG A 70 5.22 34.38 22.79
CA ARG A 70 5.65 34.44 24.21
C ARG A 70 6.91 35.28 24.45
N GLY A 71 7.61 35.70 23.40
CA GLY A 71 8.79 36.56 23.46
C GLY A 71 8.56 37.99 22.96
N SER A 72 7.38 38.31 22.41
CA SER A 72 7.07 39.64 21.86
C SER A 72 6.35 40.57 22.87
N GLU A 73 6.04 40.07 24.07
CA GLU A 73 5.45 40.84 25.18
C GLU A 73 6.49 41.45 26.14
N CYS A 74 7.78 41.52 25.74
CA CYS A 74 8.85 42.19 26.48
C CYS A 74 9.38 43.42 25.74
#